data_AF-A0A5B7IEL2-F1
#
_entry.id   AF-A0A5B7IEL2-F1
#
_cell.length_a   1.000
_cell.length_b   1.000
_cell.length_c   1.000
_cell.angle_alpha   90.00
_cell.angle_beta   90.00
_cell.angle_gamma   90.00
#
_symmetry.space_group_name_H-M   'P 1'
#
loop_
_entity.id
_entity.type
_entity.pdbx_description
1 polymer ?
#
loop_
_entity_poly.entity_id
_entity_poly.type
_entity_poly.pdbx_seq_one_letter_code
_entity_poly.pdbx_strand_id
1 'polypeptide(L)' 'MCIVETKLREGIHVNFKEEGYNTLGRDRKNKGGRGMLIMVRDNMVRTKWK' A
#
# COMPACT_ATOMS: atom_id res chain seq x y z
N MET A 1 7.12 -1.65 -2.39
CA MET A 1 7.33 -1.63 -0.93
C MET A 1 6.13 -2.28 -0.25
N CYS A 2 6.33 -3.14 0.75
CA CYS A 2 5.26 -3.81 1.49
C CYS A 2 5.37 -3.47 2.97
N ILE A 3 4.31 -2.96 3.57
CA ILE A 3 4.24 -2.61 4.99
C ILE A 3 3.15 -3.48 5.63
N VAL A 4 3.52 -4.23 6.66
CA VAL A 4 2.63 -5.12 7.42
C VAL A 4 2.33 -4.54 8.80
N GLU A 5 1.23 -4.97 9.41
CA GLU A 5 0.74 -4.47 10.70
C GLU A 5 0.58 -2.95 10.73
N THR A 6 0.05 -2.37 9.66
CA THR A 6 -0.05 -0.91 9.51
C THR A 6 -0.92 -0.22 10.58
N LYS A 7 -1.59 -0.99 11.46
CA LYS A 7 -2.49 -0.54 12.53
C LYS A 7 -3.46 0.55 12.08
N LEU A 8 -3.76 0.60 10.78
CA LEU A 8 -4.69 1.56 10.22
C LEU A 8 -6.05 1.30 10.85
N ARG A 9 -6.61 2.32 11.51
CA ARG A 9 -7.98 2.26 12.06
C ARG A 9 -8.98 2.90 11.11
N GLU A 10 -8.49 3.77 10.24
CA GLU A 10 -9.24 4.53 9.25
C GLU A 10 -8.42 4.52 7.95
N GLY A 11 -9.09 4.78 6.82
CA GLY A 11 -8.44 4.78 5.52
C GLY A 11 -7.19 5.67 5.49
N ILE A 12 -6.28 5.34 4.57
CA ILE A 12 -5.07 6.13 4.34
C ILE A 12 -5.49 7.52 3.85
N HIS A 13 -5.21 8.56 4.64
CA HIS A 13 -5.48 9.96 4.27
C HIS A 13 -4.40 10.59 3.38
N VAL A 14 -3.32 9.87 3.09
CA VAL A 14 -2.24 10.33 2.21
C VAL A 14 -2.49 9.86 0.77
N ASN A 15 -2.48 10.79 -0.18
CA ASN A 15 -2.67 10.49 -1.59
C ASN A 15 -1.35 10.05 -2.26
N PHE A 16 -0.98 8.79 -2.05
CA PHE A 16 0.24 8.20 -2.66
C PHE A 16 0.23 8.17 -4.19
N LYS A 17 -0.93 8.41 -4.82
CA LYS A 17 -1.05 8.46 -6.27
C LYS A 17 -0.38 9.69 -6.87
N GLU A 18 -0.41 10.84 -6.19
CA GLU A 18 0.30 12.05 -6.64
C GLU A 18 1.82 11.89 -6.62
N GLU A 19 2.33 11.01 -5.75
CA GLU A 19 3.75 10.66 -5.68
C GLU A 19 4.15 9.56 -6.69
N GLY A 20 3.22 9.11 -7.53
CA GLY A 20 3.45 8.07 -8.53
C GLY A 20 3.51 6.65 -7.95
N TYR A 21 2.75 6.39 -6.88
CA TYR A 21 2.58 5.06 -6.31
C TYR A 21 1.11 4.61 -6.35
N ASN A 22 0.88 3.45 -6.94
CA ASN A 22 -0.35 2.71 -6.72
C ASN A 22 -0.30 2.00 -5.37
N THR A 23 -1.38 2.09 -4.60
CA THR A 23 -1.46 1.46 -3.28
C THR A 23 -2.59 0.43 -3.25
N LEU A 24 -2.31 -0.71 -2.60
CA LEU A 24 -3.28 -1.76 -2.32
C LEU A 24 -3.27 -2.00 -0.82
N GLY A 25 -4.35 -1.59 -0.16
CA GLY A 25 -4.55 -1.78 1.28
C GLY A 25 -5.54 -2.91 1.55
N ARG A 26 -5.21 -3.78 2.50
CA ARG A 26 -6.20 -4.61 3.21
C ARG A 26 -6.16 -4.21 4.67
N ASP A 27 -7.23 -3.60 5.15
CA ASP A 27 -7.40 -3.34 6.56
C ASP A 27 -8.45 -4.26 7.18
N ARG A 28 -8.18 -4.73 8.40
CA ARG A 28 -9.14 -5.52 9.19
C ARG A 28 -9.92 -4.56 10.08
N LYS A 29 -11.01 -4.01 9.53
CA LYS A 29 -12.04 -3.32 10.32
C LYS A 29 -12.33 -4.19 11.56
N ASN A 30 -12.07 -3.65 12.75
CA ASN A 30 -12.38 -4.25 14.08
C ASN A 30 -11.29 -5.06 14.79
N LYS A 31 -10.08 -5.28 14.24
CA LYS A 31 -8.97 -5.89 15.02
C LYS A 31 -7.69 -5.10 14.76
N GLY A 32 -7.46 -4.07 15.57
CA GLY A 32 -6.47 -2.99 15.43
C GLY A 32 -4.99 -3.39 15.38
N GLY A 33 -4.61 -4.25 14.43
CA GLY A 33 -3.23 -4.71 14.26
C GLY A 33 -2.96 -5.62 13.08
N ARG A 34 -3.87 -5.78 12.11
CA ARG A 34 -3.66 -6.69 10.95
C ARG A 34 -3.97 -6.05 9.61
N GLY A 35 -3.54 -4.80 9.45
CA GLY A 35 -3.55 -4.11 8.18
C GLY A 35 -2.29 -4.41 7.36
N MET A 36 -2.43 -4.48 6.05
CA MET A 36 -1.32 -4.60 5.11
C MET A 36 -1.47 -3.55 4.02
N LEU A 37 -0.37 -2.89 3.68
CA LEU A 37 -0.28 -1.91 2.61
C LEU A 37 0.83 -2.30 1.65
N ILE A 38 0.47 -2.53 0.39
CA ILE A 38 1.41 -2.68 -0.71
C ILE A 38 1.44 -1.36 -1.47
N MET A 39 2.64 -0.86 -1.76
CA MET A 39 2.85 0.30 -2.62
C MET A 39 3.73 -0.10 -3.81
N VAL A 40 3.26 0.19 -5.01
CA VAL A 40 3.88 -0.13 -6.29
C VAL A 40 4.14 1.18 -7.02
N ARG A 41 5.40 1.47 -7.33
CA ARG A 41 5.77 2.69 -8.06
C ARG A 41 5.35 2.55 -9.53
N ASP A 42 4.73 3.58 -10.10
CA ASP A 42 4.23 3.58 -11.48
C ASP A 42 5.36 3.42 -12.51
N ASN A 43 6.55 3.93 -12.18
CA ASN A 43 7.75 3.76 -13.00
C ASN A 43 8.52 2.46 -12.72
N MET A 44 7.92 1.46 -12.07
CA MET A 44 8.41 0.09 -12.23
C MET A 44 8.06 -0.37 -13.63
N VAL A 45 8.80 0.16 -14.61
CA VAL A 45 8.92 -0.39 -15.95
C VAL A 45 9.15 -1.87 -15.74
N ARG A 46 8.21 -2.68 -16.22
CA ARG A 46 8.28 -4.13 -16.30
C ARG A 46 9.68 -4.45 -16.81
N THR A 47 10.63 -4.71 -15.91
CA THR A 47 11.95 -5.18 -16.29
C THR A 47 11.61 -6.46 -16.99
N LYS A 48 11.71 -6.45 -18.33
CA LYS A 48 11.57 -7.63 -19.14
C LYS A 48 12.64 -8.56 -18.56
N TRP A 49 12.21 -9.49 -17.73
CA TRP A 49 13.00 -10.65 -17.38
C TRP A 49 13.33 -11.28 -18.73
N LYS A 50 14.58 -11.09 -19.17
CA LYS A 50 15.15 -11.76 -20.32
C LYS A 50 15.50 -13.18 -19.91
#